data_AF-A0A0S1SDG6-F1
#
_entry.id   AF-A0A0S1SDG6-F1
#
_cell.length_a   1.000
_cell.length_b   1.000
_cell.length_c   1.000
_cell.angle_alpha   90.00
_cell.angle_beta   90.00
_cell.angle_gamma   90.00
#
_symmetry.space_group_name_H-M   'P 1'
#
loop_
_entity.id
_entity.type
_entity.pdbx_description
1 polymer ?
#
loop_
_entity_poly.entity_id
_entity_poly.type
_entity_poly.pdbx_seq_one_letter_code
_entity_poly.pdbx_strand_id
1 'polypeptide(L)'
;MKKILLKISIVALALITLGCSSEDNVIDIVSRDLSTELPFLRITSQTGRSLNLFDTESTYTVNFEYQEVENTAVMDQFERVDFTINFIDNFEDGVDNSKAAVSLGSLSKSDFSALSSFGMPTSSFDYTFGEALTALGLTTAQVNGGDQFQLNWELFLTDGSSINSSDVSGNISAVGGYYSAPYQSRAAMVCLFDAPEFFVGDYQMEQLTGADPFYGDETFGTQVVTLTATGATQRQFNFLYYPGNFDTNYTFTMNFVCDRISMVGTGGLGCGGSIGQTTGDTPTFFDQNLVDDAEIILSITDFDGDGGCGTGSNQITVRLTKL
;
A
#
# COMPACT_ATOMS: atom_id res chain seq x y z
N MET A 1 69.41 7.39 27.40
CA MET A 1 67.98 7.06 27.53
C MET A 1 67.06 8.22 27.10
N LYS A 2 67.29 9.48 27.53
CA LYS A 2 66.48 10.66 27.10
C LYS A 2 66.38 10.91 25.58
N LYS A 3 67.45 10.65 24.81
CA LYS A 3 67.47 10.86 23.35
C LYS A 3 66.75 9.77 22.54
N ILE A 4 66.48 8.61 23.13
CA ILE A 4 65.73 7.50 22.49
C ILE A 4 64.23 7.67 22.76
N LEU A 5 63.86 8.07 23.98
CA LEU A 5 62.47 8.40 24.35
C LEU A 5 61.92 9.59 23.54
N LEU A 6 62.73 10.61 23.26
CA LEU A 6 62.31 11.75 22.44
C LEU A 6 62.05 11.39 20.97
N LYS A 7 62.81 10.44 20.41
CA LYS A 7 62.63 9.97 19.02
C LYS A 7 61.40 9.06 18.87
N ILE A 8 61.12 8.23 19.87
CA ILE A 8 59.92 7.39 19.91
C ILE A 8 58.65 8.27 20.06
N SER A 9 58.72 9.36 20.83
CA SER A 9 57.59 10.29 20.99
C SER A 9 57.25 11.09 19.73
N ILE A 10 58.23 11.38 18.87
CA ILE A 10 58.03 12.09 17.59
C ILE A 10 57.46 11.15 16.51
N VAL A 11 57.88 9.87 16.52
CA VAL A 11 57.31 8.85 15.61
C VAL A 11 55.88 8.47 16.03
N ALA A 12 55.59 8.41 17.33
CA ALA A 12 54.22 8.15 17.82
C ALA A 12 53.25 9.32 17.54
N LEU A 13 53.72 10.58 17.52
CA LEU A 13 52.88 11.74 17.21
C LEU A 13 52.65 11.92 15.69
N ALA A 14 53.58 11.46 14.85
CA ALA A 14 53.44 11.45 13.39
C ALA A 14 52.51 10.34 12.86
N LEU A 15 52.32 9.25 13.61
CA LEU A 15 51.34 8.21 13.27
C LEU A 15 49.89 8.58 13.61
N ILE A 16 49.65 9.57 14.47
CA ILE A 16 48.29 10.00 14.85
C ILE A 16 47.66 10.91 13.78
N THR A 17 48.46 11.55 12.92
CA THR A 17 47.98 12.43 11.84
C THR A 17 47.59 11.70 10.55
N LEU A 18 47.79 10.38 10.47
CA LEU A 18 47.38 9.52 9.34
C LEU A 18 46.15 8.66 9.67
N GLY A 19 45.57 8.82 10.86
CA GLY A 19 44.47 8.00 11.38
C GLY A 19 43.08 8.64 11.29
N CYS A 20 42.88 9.65 10.43
CA CYS A 20 41.54 10.11 10.08
C CYS A 20 41.13 9.43 8.76
N SER A 21 41.03 8.09 8.79
CA SER A 21 40.09 7.45 7.88
C SER A 21 38.71 7.82 8.43
N SER A 22 38.00 8.70 7.74
CA SER A 22 36.55 8.81 7.91
C SER A 22 36.02 7.39 7.86
N GLU A 23 35.43 6.92 8.96
CA GLU A 23 34.56 5.77 8.88
C GLU A 23 33.42 6.21 7.97
N ASP A 24 33.48 5.78 6.71
CA ASP A 24 32.37 5.93 5.79
C ASP A 24 31.19 5.24 6.49
N ASN A 25 30.27 6.04 7.02
CA ASN A 25 29.04 5.49 7.56
C ASN A 25 28.34 4.77 6.40
N VAL A 26 27.52 3.77 6.69
CA VAL A 26 26.71 3.11 5.64
C VAL A 26 25.88 4.15 4.85
N ILE A 27 25.58 5.29 5.46
CA ILE A 27 25.02 6.48 4.81
C ILE A 27 25.93 7.09 3.72
N ASP A 28 27.26 7.21 3.93
CA ASP A 28 28.19 7.77 2.93
C ASP A 28 28.42 6.82 1.74
N ILE A 29 28.28 5.51 1.96
CA ILE A 29 28.28 4.51 0.87
C ILE A 29 26.97 4.61 0.07
N VAL A 30 25.84 4.89 0.72
CA VAL A 30 24.57 5.16 0.03
C VAL A 30 24.69 6.46 -0.79
N SER A 31 25.33 7.51 -0.27
CA SER A 31 25.60 8.78 -0.99
C SER A 31 26.38 8.64 -2.29
N ARG A 32 27.16 7.56 -2.44
CA ARG A 32 28.10 7.38 -3.57
C ARG A 32 27.53 6.62 -4.77
N ASP A 33 26.46 5.85 -4.55
CA ASP A 33 25.65 5.21 -5.62
C ASP A 33 24.43 6.06 -6.00
N LEU A 34 24.25 7.19 -5.32
CA LEU A 34 23.28 8.21 -5.66
C LEU A 34 23.96 9.15 -6.65
N SER A 35 23.42 9.27 -7.85
CA SER A 35 23.66 10.44 -8.69
C SER A 35 23.09 11.68 -7.98
N THR A 36 23.73 12.12 -6.91
CA THR A 36 23.42 13.39 -6.21
C THR A 36 23.67 14.60 -7.11
N GLU A 37 24.29 14.40 -8.28
CA GLU A 37 24.45 15.41 -9.32
C GLU A 37 23.22 15.58 -10.21
N LEU A 38 22.28 14.62 -10.22
CA LEU A 38 21.09 14.71 -11.08
C LEU A 38 19.90 15.29 -10.31
N PRO A 39 19.17 16.24 -10.91
CA PRO A 39 17.93 16.72 -10.32
C PRO A 39 16.93 15.59 -10.14
N PHE A 40 16.11 15.66 -9.09
CA PHE A 40 15.05 14.69 -8.85
C PHE A 40 13.75 15.35 -8.40
N LEU A 41 12.64 14.67 -8.68
CA LEU A 41 11.32 15.04 -8.22
C LEU A 41 10.82 14.00 -7.20
N ARG A 42 10.74 14.41 -5.94
CA ARG A 42 10.30 13.52 -4.86
C ARG A 42 8.85 13.74 -4.50
N ILE A 43 8.21 12.66 -4.06
CA ILE A 43 6.88 12.72 -3.45
C ILE A 43 7.03 13.07 -1.98
N THR A 44 6.38 14.14 -1.53
CA THR A 44 6.35 14.53 -0.11
C THR A 44 5.13 13.96 0.62
N SER A 45 4.01 13.83 -0.07
CA SER A 45 2.79 13.22 0.46
C SER A 45 1.81 12.83 -0.64
N GLN A 46 0.87 11.95 -0.29
CA GLN A 46 -0.18 11.47 -1.18
C GLN A 46 -1.50 11.42 -0.40
N THR A 47 -2.58 11.88 -1.01
CA THR A 47 -3.93 11.85 -0.43
C THR A 47 -4.93 11.35 -1.44
N GLY A 48 -5.93 10.57 -1.00
CA GLY A 48 -6.94 10.03 -1.92
C GLY A 48 -6.45 8.87 -2.79
N ARG A 49 -5.52 8.04 -2.28
CA ARG A 49 -5.04 6.82 -2.99
C ARG A 49 -6.11 5.74 -3.21
N SER A 50 -7.31 5.97 -2.68
CA SER A 50 -8.46 5.10 -2.81
C SER A 50 -9.56 5.92 -3.49
N LEU A 51 -9.70 5.75 -4.79
CA LEU A 51 -10.73 6.41 -5.59
C LEU A 51 -12.05 5.67 -5.40
N ASN A 52 -13.13 6.41 -5.18
CA ASN A 52 -14.44 5.82 -4.89
C ASN A 52 -15.20 5.57 -6.19
N LEU A 53 -15.53 4.31 -6.46
CA LEU A 53 -16.27 3.90 -7.66
C LEU A 53 -17.63 4.60 -7.80
N PHE A 54 -18.23 5.02 -6.68
CA PHE A 54 -19.53 5.69 -6.65
C PHE A 54 -19.44 7.21 -6.67
N ASP A 55 -18.24 7.79 -6.69
CA ASP A 55 -18.03 9.23 -6.67
C ASP A 55 -16.97 9.63 -7.70
N THR A 56 -17.44 10.14 -8.85
CA THR A 56 -16.57 10.62 -9.92
C THR A 56 -15.75 11.86 -9.53
N GLU A 57 -16.13 12.55 -8.47
CA GLU A 57 -15.38 13.68 -7.92
C GLU A 57 -14.29 13.24 -6.93
N SER A 58 -14.26 11.96 -6.55
CA SER A 58 -13.19 11.43 -5.70
C SER A 58 -11.82 11.71 -6.34
N THR A 59 -10.93 12.33 -5.56
CA THR A 59 -9.69 12.92 -6.06
C THR A 59 -8.48 12.14 -5.56
N TYR A 60 -7.49 11.96 -6.43
CA TYR A 60 -6.14 11.54 -6.02
C TYR A 60 -5.16 12.69 -6.20
N THR A 61 -4.38 13.02 -5.16
CA THR A 61 -3.39 14.10 -5.17
C THR A 61 -2.01 13.58 -4.79
N VAL A 62 -1.00 13.99 -5.55
CA VAL A 62 0.42 13.78 -5.26
C VAL A 62 1.09 15.13 -5.07
N ASN A 63 1.75 15.31 -3.93
CA ASN A 63 2.55 16.50 -3.65
C ASN A 63 4.02 16.22 -3.93
N PHE A 64 4.65 17.15 -4.63
CA PHE A 64 6.01 17.04 -5.09
C PHE A 64 6.91 18.12 -4.50
N GLU A 65 8.18 17.76 -4.39
CA GLU A 65 9.27 18.70 -4.16
C GLU A 65 10.37 18.41 -5.17
N TYR A 66 10.83 19.44 -5.87
CA TYR A 66 11.94 19.33 -6.82
C TYR A 66 13.25 19.69 -6.12
N GLN A 67 14.30 18.93 -6.39
CA GLN A 67 15.64 19.21 -5.88
C GLN A 67 16.69 19.04 -6.96
N GLU A 68 17.50 20.09 -7.13
CA GLU A 68 18.72 20.08 -7.93
C GLU A 68 19.93 20.38 -7.05
N VAL A 69 19.85 21.46 -6.26
CA VAL A 69 20.85 21.80 -5.24
C VAL A 69 20.19 21.79 -3.87
N GLU A 70 20.76 21.01 -2.95
CA GLU A 70 20.23 20.81 -1.61
C GLU A 70 20.01 22.14 -0.85
N ASN A 71 18.85 22.26 -0.21
CA ASN A 71 18.43 23.44 0.57
C ASN A 71 18.38 24.76 -0.23
N THR A 72 18.10 24.69 -1.53
CA THR A 72 17.94 25.88 -2.38
C THR A 72 16.70 25.78 -3.28
N ALA A 73 16.14 26.94 -3.62
CA ALA A 73 15.03 27.04 -4.58
C ALA A 73 15.50 27.01 -6.06
N VAL A 74 16.71 26.53 -6.35
CA VAL A 74 17.28 26.51 -7.70
C VAL A 74 16.52 25.50 -8.57
N MET A 75 16.17 25.93 -9.79
CA MET A 75 15.45 25.14 -10.78
C MET A 75 15.98 25.42 -12.19
N ASP A 76 17.30 25.54 -12.34
CA ASP A 76 17.91 25.95 -13.62
C ASP A 76 17.90 24.79 -14.63
N GLN A 77 17.95 23.55 -14.14
CA GLN A 77 17.80 22.36 -14.97
C GLN A 77 16.35 21.94 -15.18
N PHE A 78 15.37 22.47 -14.43
CA PHE A 78 13.97 22.07 -14.58
C PHE A 78 13.35 22.66 -15.86
N GLU A 79 12.77 21.80 -16.70
CA GLU A 79 11.93 22.23 -17.82
C GLU A 79 10.44 22.05 -17.53
N ARG A 80 9.99 20.80 -17.34
CA ARG A 80 8.58 20.44 -17.08
C ARG A 80 8.47 19.02 -16.52
N VAL A 81 7.27 18.66 -16.07
CA VAL A 81 6.89 17.29 -15.72
C VAL A 81 5.67 16.92 -16.53
N ASP A 82 5.72 15.84 -17.31
CA ASP A 82 4.55 15.34 -18.04
C ASP A 82 3.94 14.14 -17.31
N PHE A 83 2.61 14.12 -17.19
CA PHE A 83 1.85 13.09 -16.49
C PHE A 83 1.07 12.24 -17.50
N THR A 84 1.14 10.93 -17.29
CA THR A 84 0.32 9.95 -18.00
C THR A 84 -0.42 9.06 -17.02
N ILE A 85 -1.56 8.53 -17.45
CA ILE A 85 -2.36 7.60 -16.66
C ILE A 85 -2.67 6.36 -17.48
N ASN A 86 -2.63 5.19 -16.85
CA ASN A 86 -3.07 3.93 -17.42
C ASN A 86 -4.02 3.22 -16.46
N PHE A 87 -4.82 2.30 -16.98
CA PHE A 87 -5.78 1.51 -16.20
C PHE A 87 -5.39 0.04 -16.22
N ILE A 88 -5.40 -0.58 -15.06
CA ILE A 88 -5.11 -2.00 -14.84
C ILE A 88 -6.39 -2.63 -14.31
N ASP A 89 -7.01 -3.45 -15.15
CA ASP A 89 -8.15 -4.29 -14.77
C ASP A 89 -7.62 -5.49 -14.00
N ASN A 90 -7.96 -5.59 -12.72
CA ASN A 90 -7.65 -6.74 -11.88
C ASN A 90 -8.91 -7.57 -11.59
N PHE A 91 -10.03 -7.24 -12.22
CA PHE A 91 -11.29 -7.91 -12.04
C PHE A 91 -11.41 -9.10 -12.99
N GLU A 92 -11.35 -10.30 -12.43
CA GLU A 92 -11.38 -11.55 -13.21
C GLU A 92 -12.81 -11.96 -13.58
N ASP A 93 -13.45 -11.24 -14.53
CA ASP A 93 -14.77 -11.60 -15.10
C ASP A 93 -14.73 -12.11 -16.54
N GLY A 94 -13.51 -12.25 -17.08
CA GLY A 94 -13.27 -12.67 -18.46
C GLY A 94 -13.30 -11.53 -19.49
N VAL A 95 -13.43 -10.28 -19.06
CA VAL A 95 -13.28 -9.07 -19.88
C VAL A 95 -12.10 -8.26 -19.37
N ASP A 96 -11.12 -7.99 -20.23
CA ASP A 96 -10.00 -7.10 -19.89
C ASP A 96 -10.29 -5.67 -20.39
N ASN A 97 -10.57 -4.76 -19.47
CA ASN A 97 -10.77 -3.34 -19.77
C ASN A 97 -9.49 -2.49 -19.63
N SER A 98 -8.33 -3.11 -19.39
CA SER A 98 -7.06 -2.40 -19.22
C SER A 98 -6.79 -1.43 -20.37
N LYS A 99 -6.21 -0.28 -20.02
CA LYS A 99 -5.91 0.80 -20.97
C LYS A 99 -4.43 1.15 -20.88
N ALA A 100 -3.81 1.30 -22.05
CA ALA A 100 -2.45 1.81 -22.15
C ALA A 100 -2.37 3.26 -21.63
N ALA A 101 -1.14 3.69 -21.33
CA ALA A 101 -0.90 5.04 -20.83
C ALA A 101 -1.32 6.12 -21.83
N VAL A 102 -2.05 7.12 -21.35
CA VAL A 102 -2.48 8.32 -22.09
C VAL A 102 -2.08 9.57 -21.33
N SER A 103 -1.91 10.70 -22.03
CA SER A 103 -1.59 11.98 -21.38
C SER A 103 -2.74 12.44 -20.49
N LEU A 104 -2.39 12.92 -19.28
CA LEU A 104 -3.35 13.46 -18.31
C LEU A 104 -3.10 14.95 -18.01
N GLY A 105 -1.85 15.39 -18.05
CA GLY A 105 -1.50 16.80 -17.81
C GLY A 105 0.01 17.01 -17.73
N SER A 106 0.41 18.22 -17.32
CA SER A 106 1.81 18.60 -17.14
C SER A 106 1.95 19.68 -16.06
N LEU A 107 3.09 19.71 -15.39
CA LEU A 107 3.54 20.82 -14.55
C LEU A 107 4.70 21.54 -15.22
N SER A 108 4.67 22.86 -15.16
CA SER A 108 5.69 23.78 -15.64
C SER A 108 6.39 24.46 -14.46
N LYS A 109 7.45 25.23 -14.75
CA LYS A 109 8.20 25.94 -13.70
C LYS A 109 7.34 26.93 -12.90
N SER A 110 6.29 27.51 -13.49
CA SER A 110 5.38 28.42 -12.78
C SER A 110 4.50 27.72 -11.75
N ASP A 111 4.33 26.41 -11.86
CA ASP A 111 3.51 25.63 -10.93
C ASP A 111 4.27 25.32 -9.62
N PHE A 112 5.58 25.55 -9.59
CA PHE A 112 6.44 25.42 -8.40
C PHE A 112 6.59 26.76 -7.67
N SER A 113 5.47 27.30 -7.20
CA SER A 113 5.40 28.65 -6.63
C SER A 113 5.64 28.72 -5.11
N ALA A 114 5.59 27.59 -4.41
CA ALA A 114 5.79 27.50 -2.96
C ALA A 114 7.14 26.85 -2.63
N LEU A 115 7.59 27.05 -1.39
CA LEU A 115 8.79 26.40 -0.85
C LEU A 115 8.41 25.51 0.34
N SER A 116 9.06 24.36 0.46
CA SER A 116 8.98 23.51 1.64
C SER A 116 9.71 24.11 2.84
N SER A 117 9.61 23.46 4.00
CA SER A 117 10.38 23.82 5.19
C SER A 117 11.90 23.73 4.99
N PHE A 118 12.35 23.02 3.96
CA PHE A 118 13.75 22.87 3.57
C PHE A 118 14.17 23.87 2.49
N GLY A 119 13.29 24.79 2.08
CA GLY A 119 13.58 25.82 1.07
C GLY A 119 13.56 25.31 -0.37
N MET A 120 12.97 24.14 -0.60
CA MET A 120 12.91 23.51 -1.92
C MET A 120 11.57 23.82 -2.62
N PRO A 121 11.53 23.97 -3.95
CA PRO A 121 10.30 24.26 -4.69
C PRO A 121 9.30 23.11 -4.63
N THR A 122 8.03 23.42 -4.35
CA THR A 122 6.95 22.43 -4.26
C THR A 122 5.82 22.70 -5.24
N SER A 123 5.18 21.62 -5.69
CA SER A 123 3.98 21.66 -6.53
C SER A 123 3.09 20.45 -6.23
N SER A 124 1.88 20.43 -6.79
CA SER A 124 0.93 19.33 -6.64
C SER A 124 0.32 18.99 -7.99
N PHE A 125 0.08 17.71 -8.21
CA PHE A 125 -0.74 17.22 -9.32
C PHE A 125 -1.88 16.39 -8.75
N ASP A 126 -3.10 16.67 -9.21
CA ASP A 126 -4.28 15.93 -8.84
C ASP A 126 -5.14 15.63 -10.06
N TYR A 127 -5.97 14.60 -9.93
CA TYR A 127 -7.01 14.29 -10.88
C TYR A 127 -8.21 13.67 -10.16
N THR A 128 -9.39 13.84 -10.73
CA THR A 128 -10.61 13.16 -10.27
C THR A 128 -10.79 11.82 -10.98
N PHE A 129 -11.53 10.90 -10.36
CA PHE A 129 -11.92 9.65 -11.00
C PHE A 129 -12.61 9.90 -12.38
N GLY A 130 -13.45 10.93 -12.48
CA GLY A 130 -14.10 11.32 -13.73
C GLY A 130 -13.13 11.79 -14.82
N GLU A 131 -12.09 12.54 -14.47
CA GLU A 131 -11.04 12.97 -15.41
C GLU A 131 -10.24 11.77 -15.93
N ALA A 132 -9.89 10.83 -15.04
CA ALA A 132 -9.20 9.61 -15.43
C ALA A 132 -10.04 8.75 -16.40
N LEU A 133 -11.32 8.54 -16.10
CA LEU A 133 -12.25 7.82 -16.99
C LEU A 133 -12.31 8.47 -18.37
N THR A 134 -12.43 9.80 -18.41
CA THR A 134 -12.53 10.57 -19.66
C THR A 134 -11.26 10.44 -20.48
N ALA A 135 -10.08 10.59 -19.87
CA ALA A 135 -8.79 10.46 -20.54
C ALA A 135 -8.60 9.06 -21.15
N LEU A 136 -9.03 8.02 -20.43
CA LEU A 136 -8.85 6.62 -20.80
C LEU A 136 -9.97 6.06 -21.70
N GLY A 137 -11.02 6.85 -21.96
CA GLY A 137 -12.19 6.42 -22.72
C GLY A 137 -12.94 5.26 -22.05
N LEU A 138 -13.04 5.30 -20.73
CA LEU A 138 -13.72 4.32 -19.89
C LEU A 138 -15.05 4.88 -19.37
N THR A 139 -15.92 3.98 -18.95
CA THR A 139 -17.12 4.31 -18.17
C THR A 139 -17.06 3.63 -16.81
N THR A 140 -17.83 4.09 -15.83
CA THR A 140 -17.88 3.45 -14.49
C THR A 140 -18.33 1.99 -14.54
N ALA A 141 -19.08 1.58 -15.56
CA ALA A 141 -19.49 0.19 -15.77
C ALA A 141 -18.35 -0.74 -16.23
N GLN A 142 -17.18 -0.19 -16.57
CA GLN A 142 -15.98 -0.92 -16.99
C GLN A 142 -14.88 -0.87 -15.94
N VAL A 143 -15.22 -0.40 -14.73
CA VAL A 143 -14.30 -0.25 -13.61
C VAL A 143 -14.93 -0.92 -12.40
N ASN A 144 -14.14 -1.71 -11.70
CA ASN A 144 -14.56 -2.53 -10.57
C ASN A 144 -13.66 -2.28 -9.35
N GLY A 145 -14.09 -2.82 -8.22
CA GLY A 145 -13.29 -2.82 -6.99
C GLY A 145 -12.04 -3.68 -7.11
N GLY A 146 -10.90 -3.08 -6.75
CA GLY A 146 -9.59 -3.72 -6.86
C GLY A 146 -8.83 -3.35 -8.13
N ASP A 147 -9.48 -2.72 -9.11
CA ASP A 147 -8.80 -2.14 -10.27
C ASP A 147 -7.90 -0.98 -9.86
N GLN A 148 -6.95 -0.62 -10.73
CA GLN A 148 -5.95 0.38 -10.40
C GLN A 148 -5.80 1.41 -11.52
N PHE A 149 -5.78 2.67 -11.12
CA PHE A 149 -5.29 3.76 -11.94
C PHE A 149 -3.82 4.00 -11.59
N GLN A 150 -2.95 3.83 -12.58
CA GLN A 150 -1.51 4.07 -12.42
C GLN A 150 -1.16 5.41 -13.07
N LEU A 151 -0.78 6.37 -12.22
CA LEU A 151 -0.21 7.66 -12.62
C LEU A 151 1.29 7.46 -12.80
N ASN A 152 1.82 7.85 -13.96
CA ASN A 152 3.26 7.89 -14.24
C ASN A 152 3.63 9.33 -14.57
N TRP A 153 4.85 9.73 -14.25
CA TRP A 153 5.35 11.04 -14.63
C TRP A 153 6.80 10.98 -15.09
N GLU A 154 7.15 11.92 -15.96
CA GLU A 154 8.48 12.06 -16.51
C GLU A 154 8.94 13.51 -16.31
N LEU A 155 10.09 13.67 -15.64
CA LEU A 155 10.74 14.96 -15.43
C LEU A 155 11.63 15.24 -16.65
N PHE A 156 11.40 16.36 -17.32
CA PHE A 156 12.23 16.84 -18.42
C PHE A 156 13.17 17.95 -17.93
N LEU A 157 14.42 17.90 -18.39
CA LEU A 157 15.46 18.86 -18.05
C LEU A 157 15.81 19.76 -19.23
N THR A 158 16.35 20.95 -18.94
CA THR A 158 16.67 21.98 -19.94
C THR A 158 17.81 21.58 -20.91
N ASP A 159 18.55 20.52 -20.60
CA ASP A 159 19.56 19.94 -21.49
C ASP A 159 18.97 18.92 -22.51
N GLY A 160 17.66 18.67 -22.44
CA GLY A 160 16.93 17.74 -23.30
C GLY A 160 16.88 16.30 -22.78
N SER A 161 17.47 16.01 -21.63
CA SER A 161 17.33 14.71 -20.96
C SER A 161 16.01 14.60 -20.19
N SER A 162 15.63 13.38 -19.82
CA SER A 162 14.46 13.12 -18.99
C SER A 162 14.73 12.01 -17.97
N ILE A 163 13.92 11.99 -16.91
CA ILE A 163 13.97 11.01 -15.83
C ILE A 163 12.57 10.45 -15.61
N ASN A 164 12.45 9.12 -15.70
CA ASN A 164 11.22 8.39 -15.40
C ASN A 164 11.50 7.17 -14.51
N SER A 165 10.50 6.31 -14.32
CA SER A 165 10.58 5.16 -13.41
C SER A 165 11.63 4.11 -13.81
N SER A 166 12.08 4.11 -15.07
CA SER A 166 13.12 3.17 -15.56
C SER A 166 14.54 3.65 -15.30
N ASP A 167 14.72 4.94 -14.97
CA ASP A 167 16.02 5.57 -14.74
C ASP A 167 16.46 5.56 -13.27
N VAL A 168 15.57 5.13 -12.36
CA VAL A 168 15.80 5.16 -10.91
C VAL A 168 16.01 3.78 -10.31
N SER A 169 16.95 3.68 -9.38
CA SER A 169 17.18 2.45 -8.62
C SER A 169 16.10 2.24 -7.55
N GLY A 170 16.02 1.01 -7.01
CA GLY A 170 15.13 0.69 -5.89
C GLY A 170 15.28 1.65 -4.70
N ASN A 171 16.50 2.08 -4.38
CA ASN A 171 16.77 3.00 -3.29
C ASN A 171 16.26 4.43 -3.53
N ILE A 172 16.30 4.90 -4.79
CA ILE A 172 15.78 6.22 -5.18
C ILE A 172 14.24 6.18 -5.25
N SER A 173 13.71 5.11 -5.82
CA SER A 173 12.26 4.92 -6.02
C SER A 173 11.49 4.64 -4.72
N ALA A 174 12.16 4.17 -3.66
CA ALA A 174 11.51 3.81 -2.41
C ALA A 174 10.84 5.02 -1.73
N VAL A 175 9.51 4.98 -1.66
CA VAL A 175 8.71 5.99 -0.96
C VAL A 175 8.94 5.87 0.56
N GLY A 176 9.17 7.00 1.21
CA GLY A 176 9.49 7.10 2.64
C GLY A 176 10.98 7.30 2.94
N GLY A 177 11.85 7.15 1.93
CA GLY A 177 13.25 7.55 1.99
C GLY A 177 13.47 9.03 1.66
N TYR A 178 14.71 9.51 1.77
CA TYR A 178 15.06 10.90 1.40
C TYR A 178 14.66 11.25 -0.04
N TYR A 179 14.92 10.33 -0.98
CA TYR A 179 14.64 10.52 -2.41
C TYR A 179 13.17 10.36 -2.75
N SER A 180 12.48 9.30 -2.28
CA SER A 180 11.04 9.10 -2.52
C SER A 180 10.58 9.45 -3.94
N ALA A 181 11.35 9.06 -4.95
CA ALA A 181 11.19 9.48 -6.34
C ALA A 181 10.88 8.27 -7.25
N PRO A 182 9.69 7.65 -7.13
CA PRO A 182 9.35 6.45 -7.89
C PRO A 182 8.99 6.71 -9.36
N TYR A 183 8.65 7.95 -9.73
CA TYR A 183 8.13 8.33 -11.06
C TYR A 183 6.85 7.59 -11.50
N GLN A 184 6.20 6.89 -10.56
CA GLN A 184 4.92 6.23 -10.73
C GLN A 184 4.20 6.09 -9.39
N SER A 185 2.88 6.06 -9.41
CA SER A 185 2.07 5.76 -8.24
C SER A 185 0.69 5.23 -8.62
N ARG A 186 0.12 4.40 -7.76
CA ARG A 186 -1.18 3.77 -7.99
C ARG A 186 -2.23 4.27 -7.01
N ALA A 187 -3.39 4.59 -7.55
CA ALA A 187 -4.63 4.71 -6.82
C ALA A 187 -5.47 3.45 -7.06
N ALA A 188 -5.98 2.86 -5.98
CA ALA A 188 -6.84 1.69 -6.05
C ALA A 188 -8.31 2.14 -6.15
N MET A 189 -9.07 1.44 -6.97
CA MET A 189 -10.52 1.56 -6.99
C MET A 189 -11.10 0.83 -5.81
N VAL A 190 -11.84 1.58 -5.00
CA VAL A 190 -12.56 1.08 -3.85
C VAL A 190 -14.03 1.46 -4.00
N CYS A 191 -14.90 0.67 -3.40
CA CYS A 191 -16.28 1.08 -3.20
C CYS A 191 -16.38 1.60 -1.77
N LEU A 192 -16.17 2.90 -1.59
CA LEU A 192 -16.47 3.53 -0.31
C LEU A 192 -17.95 3.84 -0.29
N PHE A 193 -18.66 3.21 0.62
CA PHE A 193 -20.06 3.52 0.84
C PHE A 193 -20.26 4.12 2.23
N ASP A 194 -21.07 5.19 2.29
CA ASP A 194 -21.40 5.95 3.49
C ASP A 194 -22.47 5.22 4.33
N ALA A 195 -22.14 3.99 4.75
CA ALA A 195 -22.99 3.16 5.59
C ALA A 195 -22.17 2.58 6.76
N PRO A 196 -21.74 3.44 7.72
CA PRO A 196 -20.91 3.01 8.85
C PRO A 196 -21.59 1.95 9.73
N GLU A 197 -22.92 1.90 9.74
CA GLU A 197 -23.71 0.96 10.53
C GLU A 197 -23.97 -0.39 9.82
N PHE A 198 -23.66 -0.50 8.53
CA PHE A 198 -23.86 -1.73 7.76
C PHE A 198 -22.94 -2.84 8.28
N PHE A 199 -23.48 -4.03 8.59
CA PHE A 199 -22.75 -5.11 9.25
C PHE A 199 -22.04 -4.69 10.55
N VAL A 200 -22.74 -3.97 11.41
CA VAL A 200 -22.32 -3.65 12.79
C VAL A 200 -23.33 -4.22 13.78
N GLY A 201 -22.84 -4.60 14.96
CA GLY A 201 -23.66 -5.16 16.05
C GLY A 201 -23.37 -6.62 16.32
N ASP A 202 -24.25 -7.27 17.08
CA ASP A 202 -24.09 -8.66 17.46
C ASP A 202 -24.66 -9.59 16.38
N TYR A 203 -23.90 -10.62 16.03
CA TYR A 203 -24.27 -11.64 15.06
C TYR A 203 -24.08 -13.02 15.69
N GLN A 204 -25.02 -13.91 15.42
CA GLN A 204 -24.85 -15.34 15.62
C GLN A 204 -23.96 -15.89 14.51
N MET A 205 -22.78 -16.37 14.89
CA MET A 205 -21.88 -17.12 14.03
C MET A 205 -22.20 -18.61 14.10
N GLU A 206 -22.24 -19.27 12.95
CA GLU A 206 -22.43 -20.72 12.80
C GLU A 206 -21.52 -21.25 11.69
N GLN A 207 -20.67 -22.22 11.99
CA GLN A 207 -19.96 -22.99 10.96
C GLN A 207 -20.96 -23.89 10.21
N LEU A 208 -21.06 -23.71 8.89
CA LEU A 208 -21.97 -24.48 8.05
C LEU A 208 -21.30 -25.71 7.45
N THR A 209 -20.05 -25.55 7.00
CA THR A 209 -19.29 -26.59 6.31
C THR A 209 -17.80 -26.49 6.61
N GLY A 210 -17.07 -27.53 6.25
CA GLY A 210 -15.64 -27.65 6.52
C GLY A 210 -15.39 -28.27 7.89
N ALA A 211 -14.18 -28.78 8.07
CA ALA A 211 -13.75 -29.44 9.29
C ALA A 211 -12.25 -29.23 9.47
N ASP A 212 -11.81 -29.37 10.70
CA ASP A 212 -10.41 -29.26 11.07
C ASP A 212 -9.58 -30.46 10.58
N PRO A 213 -8.29 -30.26 10.25
CA PRO A 213 -7.46 -31.34 9.70
C PRO A 213 -7.00 -32.38 10.73
N PHE A 214 -7.20 -32.16 12.04
CA PHE A 214 -6.71 -33.03 13.11
C PHE A 214 -7.80 -33.95 13.68
N TYR A 215 -8.98 -33.41 13.95
CA TYR A 215 -10.08 -34.14 14.61
C TYR A 215 -11.28 -34.36 13.70
N GLY A 216 -11.40 -33.60 12.60
CA GLY A 216 -12.58 -33.62 11.73
C GLY A 216 -13.78 -32.92 12.35
N ASP A 217 -13.55 -32.05 13.34
CA ASP A 217 -14.55 -31.27 14.06
C ASP A 217 -14.65 -29.83 13.51
N GLU A 218 -15.60 -29.05 14.04
CA GLU A 218 -15.74 -27.62 13.72
C GLU A 218 -14.60 -26.79 14.35
N THR A 219 -13.99 -25.88 13.58
CA THR A 219 -12.93 -24.97 14.08
C THR A 219 -13.46 -23.63 14.58
N PHE A 220 -14.60 -23.17 14.07
CA PHE A 220 -15.24 -21.91 14.48
C PHE A 220 -16.40 -22.15 15.44
N GLY A 221 -17.12 -23.26 15.28
CA GLY A 221 -18.28 -23.62 16.09
C GLY A 221 -19.45 -22.62 15.97
N THR A 222 -20.33 -22.65 16.98
CA THR A 222 -21.47 -21.72 17.11
C THR A 222 -21.22 -20.74 18.26
N GLN A 223 -21.22 -19.44 17.99
CA GLN A 223 -20.92 -18.41 18.98
C GLN A 223 -21.51 -17.05 18.60
N VAL A 224 -21.67 -16.14 19.56
CA VAL A 224 -22.02 -14.75 19.27
C VAL A 224 -20.75 -13.93 19.09
N VAL A 225 -20.70 -13.15 18.02
CA VAL A 225 -19.60 -12.23 17.72
C VAL A 225 -20.15 -10.81 17.55
N THR A 226 -19.37 -9.81 17.95
CA THR A 226 -19.73 -8.40 17.75
C THR A 226 -18.90 -7.83 16.61
N LEU A 227 -19.57 -7.44 15.53
CA LEU A 227 -18.95 -6.77 14.39
C LEU A 227 -18.85 -5.27 14.67
N THR A 228 -17.66 -4.72 14.46
CA THR A 228 -17.35 -3.32 14.70
C THR A 228 -16.76 -2.67 13.46
N ALA A 229 -17.15 -1.43 13.15
CA ALA A 229 -16.53 -0.66 12.08
C ALA A 229 -15.17 -0.11 12.52
N THR A 230 -14.12 -0.45 11.77
CA THR A 230 -12.75 0.03 12.00
C THR A 230 -12.25 0.95 10.87
N GLY A 231 -13.07 1.11 9.83
CA GLY A 231 -12.86 2.03 8.72
C GLY A 231 -14.11 2.11 7.85
N ALA A 232 -14.08 2.95 6.81
CA ALA A 232 -15.21 3.14 5.90
C ALA A 232 -15.69 1.82 5.26
N THR A 233 -14.75 0.92 4.94
CA THR A 233 -15.01 -0.37 4.29
C THR A 233 -14.54 -1.56 5.12
N GLN A 234 -14.25 -1.36 6.42
CA GLN A 234 -13.70 -2.43 7.25
C GLN A 234 -14.63 -2.75 8.42
N ARG A 235 -14.86 -4.06 8.64
CA ARG A 235 -15.47 -4.60 9.84
C ARG A 235 -14.52 -5.58 10.50
N GLN A 236 -14.51 -5.57 11.83
CA GLN A 236 -13.70 -6.47 12.62
C GLN A 236 -14.56 -7.12 13.69
N PHE A 237 -14.33 -8.41 13.93
CA PHE A 237 -14.88 -9.12 15.08
C PHE A 237 -13.83 -10.06 15.66
N ASN A 238 -13.99 -10.37 16.94
CA ASN A 238 -13.22 -11.42 17.60
C ASN A 238 -14.08 -12.67 17.74
N PHE A 239 -13.45 -13.83 17.60
CA PHE A 239 -14.11 -15.12 17.75
C PHE A 239 -13.17 -16.09 18.46
N LEU A 240 -13.76 -17.10 19.10
CA LEU A 240 -13.03 -18.21 19.70
C LEU A 240 -12.75 -19.27 18.63
N TYR A 241 -11.47 -19.49 18.34
CA TYR A 241 -10.99 -20.51 17.42
C TYR A 241 -10.67 -21.81 18.18
N TYR A 242 -11.09 -22.95 17.62
CA TYR A 242 -11.09 -24.27 18.25
C TYR A 242 -11.82 -24.32 19.61
N PRO A 243 -13.12 -23.95 19.66
CA PRO A 243 -13.89 -23.98 20.89
C PRO A 243 -13.96 -25.40 21.48
N GLY A 244 -13.66 -25.53 22.77
CA GLY A 244 -13.63 -26.79 23.52
C GLY A 244 -12.34 -27.61 23.40
N ASN A 245 -11.44 -27.23 22.49
CA ASN A 245 -10.17 -27.92 22.26
C ASN A 245 -8.95 -27.04 22.64
N PHE A 246 -8.71 -25.97 21.89
CA PHE A 246 -7.57 -25.05 22.11
C PHE A 246 -8.00 -23.66 22.59
N ASP A 247 -9.28 -23.29 22.43
CA ASP A 247 -9.89 -22.06 22.96
C ASP A 247 -9.03 -20.79 22.78
N THR A 248 -8.67 -20.47 21.54
CA THR A 248 -7.81 -19.31 21.25
C THR A 248 -8.59 -18.19 20.59
N ASN A 249 -8.52 -16.97 21.14
CA ASN A 249 -9.14 -15.82 20.48
C ASN A 249 -8.39 -15.45 19.20
N TYR A 250 -9.16 -15.34 18.13
CA TYR A 250 -8.72 -14.82 16.86
C TYR A 250 -9.48 -13.54 16.54
N THR A 251 -8.85 -12.71 15.72
CA THR A 251 -9.46 -11.53 15.14
C THR A 251 -9.69 -11.80 13.67
N PHE A 252 -10.88 -11.49 13.19
CA PHE A 252 -11.20 -11.51 11.78
C PHE A 252 -11.46 -10.10 11.28
N THR A 253 -10.82 -9.74 10.16
CA THR A 253 -10.99 -8.44 9.49
C THR A 253 -11.64 -8.67 8.14
N MET A 254 -12.84 -8.13 7.97
CA MET A 254 -13.59 -8.07 6.72
C MET A 254 -13.34 -6.73 6.05
N ASN A 255 -12.90 -6.76 4.80
CA ASN A 255 -12.77 -5.60 3.93
C ASN A 255 -13.82 -5.72 2.82
N PHE A 256 -14.72 -4.76 2.76
CA PHE A 256 -15.72 -4.67 1.72
C PHE A 256 -15.08 -4.04 0.49
N VAL A 257 -14.97 -4.83 -0.58
CA VAL A 257 -14.31 -4.48 -1.83
C VAL A 257 -15.34 -4.60 -2.94
N CYS A 258 -16.11 -3.53 -3.13
CA CYS A 258 -17.20 -3.47 -4.11
C CYS A 258 -18.27 -4.52 -3.91
N ASP A 259 -18.36 -5.55 -4.74
CA ASP A 259 -19.41 -6.56 -4.60
C ASP A 259 -19.07 -7.69 -3.63
N ARG A 260 -17.83 -7.72 -3.16
CA ARG A 260 -17.27 -8.84 -2.40
C ARG A 260 -16.65 -8.42 -1.09
N ILE A 261 -16.45 -9.40 -0.22
CA ILE A 261 -15.70 -9.25 1.02
C ILE A 261 -14.40 -10.04 0.94
N SER A 262 -13.29 -9.32 1.16
CA SER A 262 -11.98 -9.90 1.40
C SER A 262 -11.74 -10.02 2.89
N MET A 263 -11.12 -11.12 3.29
CA MET A 263 -11.01 -11.53 4.68
C MET A 263 -9.57 -11.87 5.05
N VAL A 264 -9.18 -11.47 6.26
CA VAL A 264 -7.92 -11.88 6.89
C VAL A 264 -8.20 -12.18 8.36
N GLY A 265 -7.87 -13.40 8.80
CA GLY A 265 -7.87 -13.81 10.18
C GLY A 265 -6.46 -13.82 10.76
N THR A 266 -6.33 -13.33 11.98
CA THR A 266 -5.06 -13.28 12.70
C THR A 266 -5.24 -13.83 14.11
N GLY A 267 -4.35 -14.72 14.51
CA GLY A 267 -4.28 -15.26 15.86
C GLY A 267 -2.95 -15.94 16.12
N GLY A 268 -2.86 -16.64 17.25
CA GLY A 268 -1.59 -17.15 17.77
C GLY A 268 -1.41 -18.68 17.72
N LEU A 269 -2.41 -19.44 17.31
CA LEU A 269 -2.34 -20.91 17.33
C LEU A 269 -1.47 -21.43 16.17
N GLY A 270 -0.60 -22.41 16.42
CA GLY A 270 0.17 -23.09 15.36
C GLY A 270 1.24 -24.03 15.90
N CYS A 271 1.99 -24.66 14.99
CA CYS A 271 2.96 -25.72 15.27
C CYS A 271 4.43 -25.24 15.13
N GLY A 272 4.66 -23.94 15.29
CA GLY A 272 5.97 -23.29 15.06
C GLY A 272 5.85 -21.96 14.31
N GLY A 273 4.69 -21.71 13.70
CA GLY A 273 4.22 -20.41 13.24
C GLY A 273 2.80 -20.12 13.74
N SER A 274 2.06 -19.28 13.02
CA SER A 274 0.65 -18.99 13.27
C SER A 274 -0.20 -19.48 12.10
N ILE A 275 -1.29 -20.17 12.42
CA ILE A 275 -2.34 -20.55 11.49
C ILE A 275 -3.05 -19.25 11.08
N GLY A 276 -3.09 -18.98 9.78
CA GLY A 276 -3.82 -17.86 9.22
C GLY A 276 -5.16 -18.27 8.64
N GLN A 277 -6.03 -17.28 8.47
CA GLN A 277 -7.23 -17.41 7.65
C GLN A 277 -7.23 -16.32 6.59
N THR A 278 -7.68 -16.67 5.39
CA THR A 278 -7.86 -15.71 4.29
C THR A 278 -9.19 -15.94 3.58
N THR A 279 -9.41 -15.20 2.50
CA THR A 279 -10.62 -15.30 1.70
C THR A 279 -10.70 -16.71 1.09
N GLY A 280 -11.85 -17.35 1.20
CA GLY A 280 -12.11 -18.65 0.60
C GLY A 280 -12.12 -18.62 -0.92
N ASP A 281 -12.06 -19.81 -1.52
CA ASP A 281 -12.06 -19.96 -2.99
C ASP A 281 -13.36 -19.47 -3.64
N THR A 282 -14.46 -19.47 -2.87
CA THR A 282 -15.75 -18.94 -3.33
C THR A 282 -15.90 -17.49 -2.87
N PRO A 283 -16.07 -16.53 -3.79
CA PRO A 283 -16.28 -15.13 -3.40
C PRO A 283 -17.48 -14.97 -2.47
N THR A 284 -17.29 -14.20 -1.40
CA THR A 284 -18.35 -13.78 -0.49
C THR A 284 -18.94 -12.46 -0.98
N PHE A 285 -20.24 -12.44 -1.27
CA PHE A 285 -20.96 -11.24 -1.73
C PHE A 285 -21.78 -10.61 -0.60
N PHE A 286 -22.15 -9.34 -0.76
CA PHE A 286 -23.07 -8.63 0.14
C PHE A 286 -24.05 -7.73 -0.62
N ASP A 287 -25.14 -7.31 0.04
CA ASP A 287 -26.13 -6.42 -0.58
C ASP A 287 -25.51 -5.07 -0.96
N GLN A 288 -25.44 -4.83 -2.27
CA GLN A 288 -24.88 -3.61 -2.86
C GLN A 288 -25.75 -2.37 -2.61
N ASN A 289 -27.02 -2.54 -2.24
CA ASN A 289 -27.86 -1.41 -1.82
C ASN A 289 -27.66 -1.05 -0.35
N LEU A 290 -26.91 -1.86 0.40
CA LEU A 290 -26.58 -1.64 1.82
C LEU A 290 -27.81 -1.56 2.71
N VAL A 291 -28.88 -2.25 2.32
CA VAL A 291 -30.14 -2.31 3.05
C VAL A 291 -30.22 -3.60 3.86
N ASP A 292 -29.77 -4.71 3.28
CA ASP A 292 -29.81 -6.03 3.90
C ASP A 292 -28.45 -6.40 4.51
N ASP A 293 -28.39 -6.32 5.84
CA ASP A 293 -27.31 -6.87 6.66
C ASP A 293 -27.81 -7.97 7.62
N ALA A 294 -28.94 -8.61 7.31
CA ALA A 294 -29.55 -9.60 8.19
C ALA A 294 -28.75 -10.91 8.24
N GLU A 295 -28.17 -11.33 7.12
CA GLU A 295 -27.37 -12.54 7.02
C GLU A 295 -26.20 -12.35 6.06
N ILE A 296 -25.06 -12.95 6.39
CA ILE A 296 -23.96 -13.13 5.44
C ILE A 296 -23.28 -14.49 5.58
N ILE A 297 -22.91 -15.07 4.45
CA ILE A 297 -22.19 -16.35 4.39
C ILE A 297 -20.75 -16.07 3.95
N LEU A 298 -19.81 -16.26 4.88
CA LEU A 298 -18.38 -16.08 4.67
C LEU A 298 -17.76 -17.39 4.19
N SER A 299 -17.04 -17.35 3.07
CA SER A 299 -16.16 -18.44 2.62
C SER A 299 -14.73 -18.16 3.06
N ILE A 300 -14.12 -19.07 3.80
CA ILE A 300 -12.84 -18.88 4.49
C ILE A 300 -11.87 -19.97 4.04
N THR A 301 -10.67 -19.57 3.61
CA THR A 301 -9.53 -20.48 3.55
C THR A 301 -8.91 -20.51 4.94
N ASP A 302 -9.15 -21.60 5.68
CA ASP A 302 -8.53 -21.87 6.97
C ASP A 302 -7.20 -22.59 6.77
N PHE A 303 -6.31 -22.51 7.77
CA PHE A 303 -4.93 -22.99 7.66
C PHE A 303 -4.16 -22.40 6.46
N ASP A 304 -4.46 -21.15 6.09
CA ASP A 304 -3.65 -20.45 5.10
C ASP A 304 -2.29 -20.10 5.73
N GLY A 305 -1.23 -20.72 5.22
CA GLY A 305 0.09 -20.73 5.84
C GLY A 305 0.30 -21.75 6.97
N ASP A 306 -0.68 -22.64 7.22
CA ASP A 306 -0.75 -23.84 8.11
C ASP A 306 -0.06 -23.82 9.49
N GLY A 307 0.54 -22.70 9.89
CA GLY A 307 1.30 -22.54 11.14
C GLY A 307 2.48 -23.51 11.31
N GLY A 308 2.96 -24.15 10.24
CA GLY A 308 3.97 -25.20 10.30
C GLY A 308 3.42 -26.57 10.72
N CYS A 309 2.10 -26.77 10.68
CA CYS A 309 1.47 -28.01 11.11
C CYS A 309 1.48 -29.12 10.03
N GLY A 310 1.81 -28.80 8.77
CA GLY A 310 1.96 -29.79 7.70
C GLY A 310 0.64 -30.40 7.24
N THR A 311 -0.48 -29.71 7.46
CA THR A 311 -1.83 -30.16 7.11
C THR A 311 -2.32 -29.61 5.78
N GLY A 312 -1.72 -28.51 5.30
CA GLY A 312 -2.28 -27.70 4.22
C GLY A 312 -3.51 -26.91 4.66
N SER A 313 -4.09 -26.16 3.71
CA SER A 313 -5.28 -25.34 3.91
C SER A 313 -6.57 -26.11 3.65
N ASN A 314 -7.67 -25.60 4.21
CA ASN A 314 -9.01 -26.18 4.11
C ASN A 314 -10.07 -25.09 3.93
N GLN A 315 -11.10 -25.37 3.12
CA GLN A 315 -12.19 -24.43 2.89
C GLN A 315 -13.29 -24.63 3.94
N ILE A 316 -13.68 -23.53 4.58
CA ILE A 316 -14.71 -23.48 5.61
C ILE A 316 -15.76 -22.45 5.22
N THR A 317 -17.02 -22.71 5.54
CA THR A 317 -18.09 -21.73 5.34
C THR A 317 -18.75 -21.42 6.67
N VAL A 318 -18.91 -20.13 6.97
CA VAL A 318 -19.51 -19.63 8.21
C VAL A 318 -20.68 -18.71 7.87
N ARG A 319 -21.82 -18.85 8.55
CA ARG A 319 -22.92 -17.89 8.51
C ARG A 319 -22.80 -16.93 9.68
N LEU A 320 -23.05 -15.65 9.42
CA LEU A 320 -23.35 -14.64 10.43
C LEU A 320 -24.81 -14.20 10.26
N THR A 321 -25.61 -14.31 11.32
CA THR A 321 -27.01 -13.87 11.35
C THR A 321 -27.17 -12.76 12.39
N LYS A 322 -27.70 -11.60 11.99
CA LYS A 322 -27.86 -10.45 12.89
C LYS A 322 -28.84 -10.75 14.03
N LEU A 323 -28.53 -10.27 15.25
CA LEU A 323 -29.34 -10.47 16.47
C LEU A 323 -30.24 -9.27 16.80
#